data_AF-A0A1V4YNF3-F1
#
_entry.id   AF-A0A1V4YNF3-F1
#
_cell.length_a   1.000
_cell.length_b   1.000
_cell.length_c   1.000
_cell.angle_alpha   90.00
_cell.angle_beta   90.00
_cell.angle_gamma   90.00
#
_symmetry.space_group_name_H-M   'P 1'
#
loop_
_entity.id
_entity.type
_entity.pdbx_description
1 polymer ?
#
loop_
_entity_poly.entity_id
_entity_poly.type
_entity_poly.pdbx_seq_one_letter_code
_entity_poly.pdbx_strand_id
1 'polypeptide(L)'
;MKALSTWIDKRLSSLFILLFLVLLTSIALVLPAQSVVIVEDVLVNDSSIYLVTGNSWHFYQGYNLSIKGVNQEADSVWLELSLGNKILKTQVLGEGNNFIYQKNNRTILNITVNTIYAGDGEELVTFAPVFQYMDVELPAPIIPEDEIDDEQNNSLIDDISIGTNQIEGFTLVTAIPVSIIAAVLISILGKKSN
;
A
#
# COMPACT_ATOMS: atom_id res chain seq x y z
N MET A 1 -8.08 51.97 62.54
CA MET A 1 -7.34 51.71 61.27
C MET A 1 -7.14 50.22 60.94
N LYS A 2 -7.03 49.29 61.91
CA LYS A 2 -6.83 47.84 61.60
C LYS A 2 -7.99 47.15 60.88
N ALA A 3 -9.25 47.51 61.17
CA ALA A 3 -10.42 46.84 60.59
C ALA A 3 -10.62 47.13 59.07
N LEU A 4 -10.13 48.27 58.58
CA LEU A 4 -10.27 48.66 57.17
C LEU A 4 -9.28 47.90 56.27
N SER A 5 -8.04 47.66 56.74
CA SER A 5 -7.06 46.84 56.01
C SER A 5 -7.51 45.38 55.90
N THR A 6 -7.99 44.78 56.99
CA THR A 6 -8.45 43.38 56.96
C THR A 6 -9.63 43.13 56.02
N TRP A 7 -10.45 44.15 55.74
CA TRP A 7 -11.57 44.05 54.80
C TRP A 7 -11.11 44.12 53.34
N ILE A 8 -10.13 45.00 53.05
CA ILE A 8 -9.52 45.16 51.72
C ILE A 8 -8.69 43.94 51.35
N ASP A 9 -7.89 43.40 52.28
CA ASP A 9 -7.05 42.23 52.05
C ASP A 9 -7.89 40.98 51.73
N LYS A 10 -9.06 40.84 52.37
CA LYS A 10 -10.01 39.74 52.12
C LYS A 10 -10.68 39.86 50.75
N ARG A 11 -10.98 41.09 50.29
CA ARG A 11 -11.56 41.35 48.96
C ARG A 11 -10.53 41.17 47.83
N LEU A 12 -9.29 41.58 48.07
CA LEU A 12 -8.19 41.42 47.12
C LEU A 12 -7.82 39.93 46.96
N SER A 13 -7.74 39.18 48.07
CA SER A 13 -7.54 37.72 48.04
C SER A 13 -8.66 36.99 47.28
N SER A 14 -9.93 37.39 47.48
CA SER A 14 -11.07 36.81 46.75
C SER A 14 -11.00 37.08 45.24
N LEU A 15 -10.50 38.25 44.82
CA LEU A 15 -10.31 38.58 43.41
C LEU A 15 -9.17 37.76 42.78
N PHE A 16 -8.06 37.57 43.50
CA PHE A 16 -6.97 36.70 43.05
C PHE A 16 -7.40 35.24 42.90
N ILE A 17 -8.21 34.72 43.83
CA ILE A 17 -8.75 33.36 43.76
C ILE A 17 -9.68 33.21 42.53
N LEU A 18 -10.50 34.21 42.25
CA LEU A 18 -11.41 34.18 41.10
C LEU A 18 -10.65 34.28 39.77
N LEU A 19 -9.61 35.11 39.70
CA LEU A 19 -8.70 35.20 38.56
C LEU A 19 -7.97 33.87 38.32
N PHE A 20 -7.46 33.25 39.39
CA PHE A 20 -6.78 31.95 39.33
C PHE A 20 -7.73 30.83 38.86
N LEU A 21 -8.99 30.86 39.31
CA LEU A 21 -10.03 29.92 38.87
C LEU A 21 -10.34 30.09 37.37
N VAL A 22 -10.45 31.33 36.88
CA VAL A 22 -10.67 31.63 35.45
C VAL A 22 -9.45 31.20 34.60
N LEU A 23 -8.24 31.38 35.11
CA LEU A 23 -7.01 30.93 34.46
C LEU A 23 -6.96 29.39 34.36
N LEU A 24 -7.34 28.69 35.43
CA LEU A 24 -7.47 27.23 35.47
C LEU A 24 -8.51 26.70 34.48
N THR A 25 -9.65 27.38 34.33
CA THR A 25 -10.70 26.97 33.38
C THR A 25 -10.28 27.16 31.91
N SER A 26 -9.38 28.10 31.62
CA SER A 26 -8.90 28.33 30.24
C SER A 26 -7.99 27.21 29.72
N ILE A 27 -7.37 26.43 30.63
CA ILE A 27 -6.45 25.34 30.29
C ILE A 27 -7.18 24.00 30.04
N ALA A 28 -8.44 23.86 30.48
CA ALA A 28 -9.12 22.57 30.53
C ALA A 28 -9.98 22.21 29.30
N LEU A 29 -10.09 23.07 28.30
CA LEU A 29 -10.82 22.72 27.06
C LEU A 29 -9.86 22.35 25.93
N VAL A 30 -9.02 21.35 26.17
CA VAL A 30 -8.41 20.56 25.10
C VAL A 30 -9.23 19.28 25.03
N LEU A 31 -10.22 19.24 24.14
CA LEU A 31 -10.88 18.00 23.81
C LEU A 31 -9.82 17.01 23.32
N PRO A 32 -9.73 15.78 23.86
CA PRO A 32 -8.95 14.76 23.18
C PRO A 32 -9.63 14.54 21.83
N ALA A 33 -8.97 14.97 20.75
CA ALA A 33 -9.33 14.50 19.43
C ALA A 33 -9.18 12.98 19.49
N GLN A 34 -10.32 12.27 19.50
CA GLN A 34 -10.30 10.82 19.37
C GLN A 34 -9.74 10.54 17.98
N SER A 35 -8.47 10.15 17.90
CA SER A 35 -7.93 9.59 16.67
C SER A 35 -8.62 8.25 16.47
N VAL A 36 -9.63 8.23 15.60
CA VAL A 36 -10.14 6.97 15.06
C VAL A 36 -8.95 6.28 14.42
N VAL A 37 -8.59 5.10 14.92
CA VAL A 37 -7.64 4.20 14.26
C VAL A 37 -8.37 3.72 13.01
N ILE A 38 -8.08 4.36 11.88
CA ILE A 38 -8.56 3.91 10.59
C ILE A 38 -7.62 2.76 10.22
N VAL A 39 -8.07 1.53 10.43
CA VAL A 39 -7.43 0.38 9.79
C VAL A 39 -7.74 0.54 8.31
N GLU A 40 -6.75 0.94 7.53
CA GLU A 40 -6.87 1.00 6.08
C GLU A 40 -6.80 -0.43 5.56
N ASP A 41 -7.90 -0.91 4.96
CA ASP A 41 -7.92 -2.22 4.32
C ASP A 41 -6.93 -2.20 3.14
N VAL A 42 -5.92 -3.06 3.22
CA VAL A 42 -4.85 -3.15 2.21
C VAL A 42 -5.32 -4.05 1.08
N LEU A 43 -5.28 -3.54 -0.14
CA LEU A 43 -5.64 -4.27 -1.37
C LEU A 43 -4.41 -4.80 -2.11
N VAL A 44 -3.29 -4.10 -2.02
CA VAL A 44 -1.99 -4.55 -2.52
C VAL A 44 -0.96 -4.27 -1.45
N ASN A 45 -0.24 -5.30 -1.01
CA ASN A 45 0.72 -5.22 0.07
C ASN A 45 2.13 -5.57 -0.41
N ASP A 46 3.04 -4.59 -0.39
CA ASP A 46 4.48 -4.78 -0.63
C ASP A 46 4.81 -5.55 -1.93
N SER A 47 4.11 -5.21 -3.02
CA SER A 47 4.30 -5.87 -4.31
C SER A 47 5.34 -5.14 -5.18
N SER A 48 5.70 -5.77 -6.29
CA SER A 48 6.52 -5.19 -7.35
C SER A 48 5.81 -5.32 -8.70
N ILE A 49 5.79 -4.24 -9.48
CA ILE A 49 5.20 -4.23 -10.82
C ILE A 49 6.19 -3.62 -11.81
N TYR A 50 5.96 -3.86 -13.10
CA TYR A 50 6.66 -3.16 -14.17
C TYR A 50 5.66 -2.64 -15.20
N LEU A 51 5.95 -1.48 -15.78
CA LEU A 51 5.20 -0.90 -16.89
C LEU A 51 6.14 -0.55 -18.03
N VAL A 52 5.70 -0.84 -19.24
CA VAL A 52 6.31 -0.34 -20.47
C VAL A 52 5.56 0.92 -20.90
N THR A 53 6.26 1.92 -21.44
CA THR A 53 5.63 3.15 -21.95
C THR A 53 4.52 2.81 -22.95
N GLY A 54 3.36 3.46 -22.81
CA GLY A 54 2.16 3.19 -23.62
C GLY A 54 1.22 2.14 -23.02
N ASN A 55 1.68 1.32 -22.09
CA ASN A 55 0.82 0.42 -21.31
C ASN A 55 0.31 1.10 -20.03
N SER A 56 -0.62 0.44 -19.36
CA SER A 56 -1.10 0.86 -18.05
C SER A 56 -1.21 -0.33 -17.10
N TRP A 57 -1.11 -0.04 -15.81
CA TRP A 57 -1.36 -1.01 -14.75
C TRP A 57 -2.71 -0.72 -14.10
N HIS A 58 -3.56 -1.73 -14.10
CA HIS A 58 -4.88 -1.68 -13.50
C HIS A 58 -4.80 -2.11 -12.05
N PHE A 59 -5.08 -1.17 -11.16
CA PHE A 59 -5.25 -1.40 -9.74
C PHE A 59 -6.71 -1.71 -9.42
N TYR A 60 -6.97 -2.21 -8.21
CA TYR A 60 -8.32 -2.47 -7.74
C TYR A 60 -9.19 -1.21 -7.77
N GLN A 61 -10.51 -1.39 -7.82
CA GLN A 61 -11.50 -0.30 -7.83
C GLN A 61 -11.36 0.68 -9.02
N GLY A 62 -10.71 0.24 -10.11
CA GLY A 62 -10.67 0.96 -11.39
C GLY A 62 -9.58 2.04 -11.48
N TYR A 63 -8.67 2.11 -10.52
CA TYR A 63 -7.49 2.95 -10.61
C TYR A 63 -6.55 2.46 -11.71
N ASN A 64 -5.98 3.38 -12.47
CA ASN A 64 -5.10 3.05 -13.57
C ASN A 64 -3.84 3.93 -13.54
N LEU A 65 -2.68 3.31 -13.46
CA LEU A 65 -1.39 4.00 -13.55
C LEU A 65 -0.82 3.84 -14.96
N SER A 66 -0.33 4.93 -15.55
CA SER A 66 0.30 4.92 -16.86
C SER A 66 1.57 5.76 -16.89
N ILE A 67 2.48 5.40 -17.80
CA ILE A 67 3.67 6.18 -18.11
C ILE A 67 3.37 7.07 -19.30
N LYS A 68 3.49 8.38 -19.12
CA LYS A 68 3.30 9.38 -20.20
C LYS A 68 4.58 9.63 -20.99
N GLY A 69 5.72 9.35 -20.38
CA GLY A 69 7.03 9.38 -21.03
C GLY A 69 8.15 9.22 -20.02
N VAL A 70 9.33 8.86 -20.52
CA VAL A 70 10.58 8.82 -19.76
C VAL A 70 11.51 9.90 -20.32
N ASN A 71 12.21 10.58 -19.43
CA ASN A 71 13.28 11.49 -19.77
C ASN A 71 14.61 10.80 -19.47
N GLN A 72 15.30 10.39 -20.53
CA GLN A 72 16.57 9.66 -20.46
C GLN A 72 17.74 10.53 -19.98
N GLU A 73 17.68 11.85 -20.21
CA GLU A 73 18.76 12.76 -19.77
C GLU A 73 18.71 13.05 -18.28
N ALA A 74 17.49 13.01 -17.71
CA ALA A 74 17.23 13.35 -16.31
C ALA A 74 16.90 12.14 -15.43
N ASP A 75 17.02 10.92 -15.96
CA ASP A 75 16.67 9.65 -15.31
C ASP A 75 15.33 9.74 -14.55
N SER A 76 14.28 10.19 -15.25
CA SER A 76 12.97 10.45 -14.64
C SER A 76 11.81 9.97 -15.51
N VAL A 77 10.71 9.63 -14.85
CA VAL A 77 9.47 9.13 -15.47
C VAL A 77 8.31 10.07 -15.16
N TRP A 78 7.49 10.36 -16.18
CA TRP A 78 6.21 11.05 -16.01
C TRP A 78 5.09 10.01 -15.83
N LEU A 79 4.54 9.97 -14.63
CA LEU A 79 3.42 9.12 -14.24
C LEU A 79 2.09 9.87 -14.28
N GLU A 80 1.03 9.15 -14.64
CA GLU A 80 -0.37 9.60 -14.58
C GLU A 80 -1.23 8.52 -13.93
N LEU A 81 -1.92 8.90 -12.86
CA LEU A 81 -2.96 8.11 -12.21
C LEU A 81 -4.33 8.62 -12.68
N SER A 82 -5.17 7.72 -13.16
CA SER A 82 -6.56 7.98 -13.52
C SER A 82 -7.53 7.02 -12.83
N LEU A 83 -8.81 7.42 -12.82
CA LEU A 83 -9.93 6.59 -12.44
C LEU A 83 -10.99 6.70 -13.56
N GLY A 84 -11.16 5.61 -14.30
CA GLY A 84 -11.86 5.65 -15.59
C GLY A 84 -11.23 6.69 -16.53
N ASN A 85 -12.04 7.63 -17.02
CA ASN A 85 -11.59 8.67 -17.97
C ASN A 85 -11.08 9.95 -17.28
N LYS A 86 -11.02 9.98 -15.94
CA LYS A 86 -10.62 11.18 -15.18
C LYS A 86 -9.19 11.04 -14.69
N ILE A 87 -8.33 12.00 -15.08
CA ILE A 87 -6.99 12.14 -14.52
C ILE A 87 -7.11 12.64 -13.07
N LEU A 88 -6.50 11.91 -12.14
CA LEU A 88 -6.51 12.24 -10.71
C LEU A 88 -5.22 12.93 -10.29
N LYS A 89 -4.06 12.45 -10.77
CA LYS A 89 -2.76 13.00 -10.42
C LYS A 89 -1.72 12.69 -11.50
N THR A 90 -0.84 13.65 -11.76
CA THR A 90 0.35 13.47 -12.61
C THR A 90 1.59 13.92 -11.85
N GLN A 91 2.73 13.24 -12.05
CA GLN A 91 3.99 13.61 -11.41
C GLN A 91 5.19 13.12 -12.23
N VAL A 92 6.27 13.91 -12.26
CA VAL A 92 7.57 13.48 -12.77
C VAL A 92 8.45 13.08 -11.60
N LEU A 93 9.03 11.89 -11.64
CA LEU A 93 9.78 11.29 -10.53
C LEU A 93 11.05 10.62 -11.05
N GLY A 94 12.15 10.73 -10.30
CA GLY A 94 13.33 9.88 -10.51
C GLY A 94 13.25 8.58 -9.70
N GLU A 95 14.24 7.72 -9.87
CA GLU A 95 14.39 6.50 -9.07
C GLU A 95 14.46 6.78 -7.56
N GLY A 96 13.95 5.86 -6.76
CA GLY A 96 13.82 5.95 -5.30
C GLY A 96 12.78 6.95 -4.80
N ASN A 97 12.04 7.63 -5.68
CA ASN A 97 11.04 8.61 -5.30
C ASN A 97 9.62 8.01 -5.32
N ASN A 98 8.75 8.52 -4.43
CA ASN A 98 7.43 7.97 -4.23
C ASN A 98 6.34 8.76 -4.97
N PHE A 99 5.47 8.04 -5.66
CA PHE A 99 4.20 8.53 -6.13
C PHE A 99 3.11 8.19 -5.11
N ILE A 100 2.66 9.20 -4.36
CA ILE A 100 1.62 9.05 -3.32
C ILE A 100 0.35 9.75 -3.75
N TYR A 101 -0.76 9.03 -3.84
CA TYR A 101 -2.10 9.60 -4.03
C TYR A 101 -2.92 9.45 -2.75
N GLN A 102 -3.48 10.58 -2.30
CA GLN A 102 -4.34 10.65 -1.14
C GLN A 102 -5.71 11.19 -1.53
N LYS A 103 -6.74 10.68 -0.87
CA LYS A 103 -8.13 11.13 -1.00
C LYS A 103 -8.73 11.20 0.39
N ASN A 104 -9.32 12.35 0.75
CA ASN A 104 -9.92 12.59 2.07
C ASN A 104 -9.00 12.24 3.25
N ASN A 105 -7.72 12.62 3.18
CA ASN A 105 -6.68 12.35 4.19
C ASN A 105 -6.37 10.86 4.41
N ARG A 106 -6.74 9.99 3.46
CA ARG A 106 -6.34 8.58 3.43
C ARG A 106 -5.42 8.33 2.25
N THR A 107 -4.42 7.48 2.43
CA THR A 107 -3.58 7.05 1.32
C THR A 107 -4.36 6.02 0.52
N ILE A 108 -4.41 6.18 -0.79
CA ILE A 108 -5.05 5.21 -1.68
C ILE A 108 -3.99 4.43 -2.45
N LEU A 109 -2.93 5.12 -2.90
CA LEU A 109 -1.85 4.51 -3.64
C LEU A 109 -0.52 5.11 -3.18
N ASN A 110 0.44 4.24 -2.88
CA ASN A 110 1.82 4.63 -2.60
C ASN A 110 2.76 3.65 -3.33
N ILE A 111 3.44 4.14 -4.34
CA ILE A 111 4.37 3.36 -5.14
C ILE A 111 5.71 4.08 -5.22
N THR A 112 6.79 3.31 -5.25
CA THR A 112 8.14 3.87 -5.41
C THR A 112 8.66 3.55 -6.81
N VAL A 113 9.21 4.53 -7.50
CA VAL A 113 9.94 4.28 -8.76
C VAL A 113 11.22 3.55 -8.39
N ASN A 114 11.35 2.28 -8.77
CA ASN A 114 12.51 1.48 -8.39
C ASN A 114 13.64 1.60 -9.41
N THR A 115 13.35 1.31 -10.69
CA THR A 115 14.36 1.38 -11.75
C THR A 115 13.74 1.80 -13.07
N ILE A 116 14.40 2.70 -13.79
CA ILE A 116 14.04 3.21 -15.11
C ILE A 116 15.02 2.63 -16.13
N TYR A 117 14.51 1.76 -17.01
CA TYR A 117 15.26 1.22 -18.13
C TYR A 117 14.89 2.02 -19.38
N ALA A 118 15.71 3.03 -19.67
CA ALA A 118 15.58 3.86 -20.86
C ALA A 118 16.58 3.46 -21.96
N GLY A 119 16.12 3.48 -23.21
CA GLY A 119 16.96 3.19 -24.38
C GLY A 119 16.27 3.56 -25.69
N ASP A 120 16.88 3.23 -26.82
CA ASP A 120 16.42 3.60 -28.17
C ASP A 120 15.13 2.88 -28.64
N GLY A 121 14.53 2.06 -27.77
CA GLY A 121 13.39 1.20 -28.06
C GLY A 121 12.24 1.40 -27.08
N GLU A 122 11.77 0.31 -26.49
CA GLU A 122 10.76 0.36 -25.44
C GLU A 122 11.40 0.77 -24.11
N GLU A 123 10.76 1.71 -23.43
CA GLU A 123 11.15 2.14 -22.09
C GLU A 123 10.35 1.35 -21.07
N LEU A 124 11.04 0.80 -20.07
CA LEU A 124 10.43 0.01 -19.01
C LEU A 124 10.74 0.66 -17.66
N VAL A 125 9.75 0.74 -16.78
CA VAL A 125 9.92 1.23 -15.42
C VAL A 125 9.40 0.19 -14.44
N THR A 126 10.21 -0.13 -13.44
CA THR A 126 9.82 -1.01 -12.33
C THR A 126 9.42 -0.16 -11.13
N PHE A 127 8.45 -0.66 -10.37
CA PHE A 127 7.96 -0.01 -9.16
C PHE A 127 7.98 -1.01 -8.02
N ALA A 128 8.63 -0.63 -6.93
CA ALA A 128 8.74 -1.45 -5.72
C ALA A 128 9.21 -0.56 -4.55
N PRO A 129 8.56 -0.61 -3.38
CA PRO A 129 7.33 -1.36 -3.09
C PRO A 129 6.08 -0.67 -3.64
N VAL A 130 5.00 -1.46 -3.81
CA VAL A 130 3.67 -1.02 -4.24
C VAL A 130 2.65 -1.32 -3.15
N PHE A 131 1.97 -0.26 -2.69
CA PHE A 131 0.87 -0.35 -1.75
C PHE A 131 -0.40 0.28 -2.32
N GLN A 132 -1.51 -0.45 -2.23
CA GLN A 132 -2.85 0.06 -2.50
C GLN A 132 -3.74 -0.18 -1.28
N TYR A 133 -4.54 0.83 -0.94
CA TYR A 133 -5.54 0.76 0.12
C TYR A 133 -6.94 0.98 -0.44
N MET A 134 -7.95 0.48 0.27
CA MET A 134 -9.35 0.57 -0.10
C MET A 134 -9.86 2.02 -0.15
N ASP A 135 -10.37 2.45 -1.30
CA ASP A 135 -11.22 3.65 -1.40
C ASP A 135 -12.65 3.28 -1.01
N VAL A 136 -13.06 3.67 0.20
CA VAL A 136 -14.40 3.40 0.76
C VAL A 136 -15.54 4.09 0.01
N GLU A 137 -15.25 5.05 -0.87
CA GLU A 137 -16.27 5.71 -1.69
C GLU A 137 -16.56 4.96 -3.00
N LEU A 138 -15.77 3.94 -3.33
CA LEU A 138 -15.95 3.11 -4.51
C LEU A 138 -16.53 1.74 -4.10
N PRO A 139 -17.21 1.04 -5.01
CA PRO A 139 -17.66 -0.32 -4.77
C PRO A 139 -16.50 -1.20 -4.28
N ALA A 140 -16.80 -2.14 -3.38
CA ALA A 140 -15.83 -3.12 -2.93
C ALA A 140 -15.26 -3.87 -4.15
N PRO A 141 -13.94 -4.09 -4.22
CA PRO A 141 -13.33 -4.86 -5.30
C PRO A 141 -13.81 -6.31 -5.24
N ILE A 142 -13.95 -6.91 -6.41
CA ILE A 142 -14.11 -8.36 -6.54
C ILE A 142 -12.69 -8.92 -6.49
N ILE A 143 -12.31 -9.51 -5.37
CA ILE A 143 -11.01 -10.16 -5.20
C ILE A 143 -11.19 -11.65 -5.56
N PRO A 144 -10.44 -12.20 -6.52
CA PRO A 144 -10.46 -13.63 -6.81
C PRO A 144 -10.12 -14.42 -5.55
N GLU A 145 -10.81 -15.54 -5.30
CA GLU A 145 -10.62 -16.38 -4.11
C GLU A 145 -9.16 -16.86 -3.95
N ASP A 146 -8.42 -16.98 -5.06
CA ASP A 146 -7.01 -17.37 -5.09
C ASP A 146 -6.01 -16.26 -4.66
N GLU A 147 -6.45 -14.99 -4.52
CA GLU A 147 -5.62 -13.85 -4.08
C GLU A 147 -5.83 -13.51 -2.59
N ILE A 148 -6.67 -14.28 -1.89
CA ILE A 148 -6.84 -14.15 -0.44
C ILE A 148 -5.70 -14.94 0.22
N ASP A 149 -4.69 -14.25 0.72
CA ASP A 149 -3.70 -14.85 1.63
C ASP A 149 -4.43 -15.27 2.92
N ASP A 150 -4.82 -16.54 2.99
CA ASP A 150 -5.46 -17.17 4.14
C ASP A 150 -4.49 -17.27 5.33
N GLU A 151 -4.34 -16.18 6.08
CA GLU A 151 -3.95 -16.23 7.48
C GLU A 151 -5.16 -15.98 8.39
N GLN A 152 -6.09 -16.94 8.42
CA GLN A 152 -6.74 -17.38 9.67
C GLN A 152 -7.60 -18.65 9.49
N ASN A 153 -7.12 -19.72 10.11
CA ASN A 153 -7.69 -21.07 10.09
C ASN A 153 -8.93 -21.21 11.00
N ASN A 154 -10.06 -21.69 10.47
CA ASN A 154 -10.83 -22.80 11.05
C ASN A 154 -12.02 -23.26 10.17
N SER A 155 -11.85 -24.45 9.57
CA SER A 155 -12.75 -25.61 9.67
C SER A 155 -14.17 -25.62 9.04
N LEU A 156 -14.28 -26.46 7.98
CA LEU A 156 -15.45 -27.25 7.46
C LEU A 156 -16.46 -26.46 6.59
N ILE A 157 -16.84 -26.83 5.36
CA ILE A 157 -17.17 -28.13 4.76
C ILE A 157 -16.95 -28.10 3.22
N ASP A 158 -16.57 -29.26 2.69
CA ASP A 158 -16.42 -29.72 1.30
C ASP A 158 -17.65 -29.48 0.39
N ASP A 159 -17.45 -28.97 -0.83
CA ASP A 159 -18.11 -29.54 -2.01
C ASP A 159 -17.48 -29.07 -3.33
N ILE A 160 -17.17 -30.06 -4.16
CA ILE A 160 -16.48 -30.00 -5.45
C ILE A 160 -17.43 -29.44 -6.53
N SER A 161 -16.96 -28.46 -7.31
CA SER A 161 -17.49 -28.20 -8.66
C SER A 161 -16.38 -27.73 -9.61
N ILE A 162 -16.08 -28.61 -10.55
CA ILE A 162 -15.12 -28.46 -11.66
C ILE A 162 -15.63 -27.39 -12.63
N GLY A 163 -14.82 -26.37 -12.88
CA GLY A 163 -15.05 -25.36 -13.92
C GLY A 163 -13.72 -24.85 -14.49
N THR A 164 -13.22 -25.56 -15.50
CA THR A 164 -11.99 -25.28 -16.25
C THR A 164 -12.07 -23.97 -17.03
N ASN A 165 -10.95 -23.21 -17.07
CA ASN A 165 -10.31 -22.48 -18.19
C ASN A 165 -9.40 -21.36 -17.58
N GLN A 166 -8.11 -21.53 -17.27
CA GLN A 166 -6.91 -21.70 -18.14
C GLN A 166 -6.97 -20.77 -19.38
N ILE A 167 -6.05 -19.85 -19.74
CA ILE A 167 -4.67 -19.39 -19.40
C ILE A 167 -4.54 -17.96 -20.02
N GLU A 168 -3.67 -17.05 -19.55
CA GLU A 168 -2.37 -16.66 -20.17
C GLU A 168 -1.79 -15.49 -19.34
N GLY A 169 -0.61 -15.52 -18.73
CA GLY A 169 0.53 -16.41 -18.84
C GLY A 169 1.52 -16.26 -17.66
N PHE A 170 2.49 -17.18 -17.64
CA PHE A 170 3.59 -17.39 -16.67
C PHE A 170 3.28 -18.16 -15.38
N THR A 171 3.28 -19.50 -15.50
CA THR A 171 3.54 -20.43 -14.39
C THR A 171 5.04 -20.62 -14.19
N LEU A 172 5.57 -20.24 -13.03
CA LEU A 172 6.88 -20.69 -12.54
C LEU A 172 6.80 -22.18 -12.22
N VAL A 173 7.24 -23.04 -13.14
CA VAL A 173 7.46 -24.46 -12.82
C VAL A 173 8.71 -24.52 -11.94
N THR A 174 8.48 -24.66 -10.63
CA THR A 174 9.55 -24.95 -9.69
C THR A 174 10.15 -26.32 -10.02
N ALA A 175 11.40 -26.30 -10.45
CA ALA A 175 12.18 -27.50 -10.68
C ALA A 175 12.38 -28.27 -9.36
N ILE A 176 11.75 -29.43 -9.23
CA ILE A 176 12.08 -30.42 -8.19
C ILE A 176 13.13 -31.39 -8.80
N PRO A 177 14.23 -31.69 -8.09
CA PRO A 177 15.42 -32.29 -8.69
C PRO A 177 15.20 -33.74 -9.11
N VAL A 178 15.38 -34.02 -10.40
CA VAL A 178 15.59 -35.39 -10.91
C VAL A 178 17.03 -35.78 -10.61
N SER A 179 17.33 -36.02 -9.34
CA SER A 179 18.56 -36.69 -8.92
C SER A 179 18.21 -37.81 -7.95
N ILE A 180 17.64 -38.92 -8.44
CA ILE A 180 17.79 -40.33 -7.98
C ILE A 180 17.13 -41.24 -9.05
N ILE A 181 17.54 -41.14 -10.33
CA ILE A 181 17.17 -42.18 -11.33
C ILE A 181 18.40 -42.63 -12.13
N ALA A 182 19.43 -41.78 -12.31
CA ALA A 182 20.66 -42.18 -12.99
C ALA A 182 21.53 -43.17 -12.19
N ALA A 183 21.47 -43.21 -10.86
CA ALA A 183 22.29 -44.10 -10.04
C ALA A 183 21.78 -45.56 -9.98
N VAL A 184 20.47 -45.78 -10.21
CA VAL A 184 19.88 -47.14 -10.19
C VAL A 184 20.10 -47.85 -11.54
N LEU A 185 20.17 -47.12 -12.65
CA LEU A 185 20.44 -47.70 -13.97
C LEU A 185 21.91 -48.15 -14.16
N ILE A 186 22.88 -47.48 -13.52
CA ILE A 186 24.29 -47.91 -13.60
C ILE A 186 24.56 -49.14 -12.73
N SER A 187 23.80 -49.35 -11.65
CA SER A 187 23.94 -50.54 -10.80
C SER A 187 23.34 -51.81 -11.42
N ILE A 188 22.40 -51.68 -12.37
CA ILE A 188 21.77 -52.81 -13.07
C ILE A 188 22.55 -53.19 -14.34
N LEU A 189 23.26 -52.26 -14.98
CA LEU A 189 24.05 -52.52 -16.19
C LEU A 189 25.52 -52.94 -15.92
N GLY A 190 26.05 -52.73 -14.71
CA GLY A 190 27.40 -53.18 -14.32
C GLY A 190 27.53 -54.67 -13.96
N LYS A 191 26.42 -55.43 -13.89
CA LYS A 191 26.42 -56.85 -13.50
C LYS A 191 26.11 -57.78 -14.67
N LYS A 192 26.82 -57.62 -15.79
CA LYS A 192 26.92 -58.65 -16.84
C LYS A 192 28.21 -58.52 -17.64
N SER A 193 29.35 -58.70 -16.98
CA SER A 193 30.59 -59.12 -17.63
C SER A 193 31.51 -59.82 -16.62
N ASN A 194 31.24 -61.09 -16.39
CA ASN A 194 32.24 -62.16 -16.23
C ASN A 194 31.52 -63.50 -16.30
#